data_AF-A0A662DP49-F1
#
_entry.id   AF-A0A662DP49-F1
#
_cell.length_a   1.000
_cell.length_b   1.000
_cell.length_c   1.000
_cell.angle_alpha   90.00
_cell.angle_beta   90.00
_cell.angle_gamma   90.00
#
_symmetry.space_group_name_H-M   'P 1'
#
loop_
_entity.id
_entity.type
_entity.pdbx_description
1 polymer ?
#
loop_
_entity_poly.entity_id
_entity_poly.type
_entity_poly.pdbx_seq_one_letter_code
_entity_poly.pdbx_strand_id
1 'polypeptide(L)'
;RRARFHLGLGLDPRDDLEQALGHYKRALVLSPAYANAYNNSGIAHWRRAVWEHRSGLKPSDAFDQAQAAFGRALAINPRYAYAWTNLGMSLRTRAQAEFERGEDPSPTLSRARHALDQAISINPSIAYAHTERAAVDLIVARNALKQGRTTGDSLASAATAVRKALKVNPSNAAAWQTSAEVHRLKAAALKHTGSSPRNEVARGLADADRALELNPASWQAMITSAGLHLLKEPKAKAAARALLESAVEANPLAEHDAAPLRLQCGKGH
;
A
#
# COMPACT_ATOMS: atom_id res chain seq x y z
N ARG A 1 11.33 -16.26 -3.37
CA ARG A 1 10.59 -16.04 -4.65
C ARG A 1 9.20 -16.66 -4.59
N ARG A 2 9.08 -17.95 -4.25
CA ARG A 2 7.80 -18.66 -4.03
C ARG A 2 6.80 -17.92 -3.12
N ALA A 3 7.21 -17.52 -1.91
CA ALA A 3 6.35 -16.72 -1.02
C ALA A 3 5.74 -15.45 -1.66
N ARG A 4 6.50 -14.73 -2.52
CA ARG A 4 5.97 -13.54 -3.22
C ARG A 4 4.94 -13.93 -4.27
N PHE A 5 5.17 -15.05 -4.95
CA PHE A 5 4.28 -15.59 -5.96
C PHE A 5 2.97 -16.05 -5.33
N HIS A 6 3.02 -16.86 -4.25
CA HIS A 6 1.83 -17.28 -3.51
C HIS A 6 1.02 -16.08 -2.99
N LEU A 7 1.66 -15.10 -2.35
CA LEU A 7 0.97 -13.89 -1.92
C LEU A 7 0.34 -13.10 -3.08
N GLY A 8 1.01 -13.07 -4.24
CA GLY A 8 0.51 -12.43 -5.46
C GLY A 8 -0.76 -13.10 -6.01
N LEU A 9 -0.90 -14.41 -5.80
CA LEU A 9 -2.10 -15.19 -6.13
C LEU A 9 -3.12 -15.27 -4.97
N GLY A 10 -2.84 -14.62 -3.85
CA GLY A 10 -3.69 -14.68 -2.64
C GLY A 10 -3.62 -16.00 -1.88
N LEU A 11 -2.63 -16.84 -2.16
CA LEU A 11 -2.38 -18.11 -1.47
C LEU A 11 -1.58 -17.88 -0.17
N ASP A 12 -1.71 -18.82 0.78
CA ASP A 12 -0.95 -18.81 2.04
C ASP A 12 0.56 -18.95 1.78
N PRO A 13 1.37 -17.91 2.12
CA PRO A 13 2.80 -17.94 1.88
C PRO A 13 3.59 -18.47 3.10
N ARG A 14 2.95 -18.82 4.23
CA ARG A 14 3.64 -19.02 5.52
C ARG A 14 4.71 -20.11 5.44
N ASP A 15 4.44 -21.25 4.83
CA ASP A 15 5.41 -22.34 4.69
C ASP A 15 6.66 -21.91 3.91
N ASP A 16 6.51 -21.14 2.83
CA ASP A 16 7.63 -20.60 2.07
C ASP A 16 8.40 -19.54 2.85
N LEU A 17 7.70 -18.75 3.65
CA LEU A 17 8.30 -17.71 4.49
C LEU A 17 9.13 -18.34 5.61
N GLU A 18 8.63 -19.40 6.24
CA GLU A 18 9.36 -20.14 7.28
C GLU A 18 10.62 -20.81 6.72
N GLN A 19 10.54 -21.42 5.55
CA GLN A 19 11.72 -21.94 4.85
C GLN A 19 12.75 -20.83 4.58
N ALA A 20 12.30 -19.68 4.06
CA ALA A 20 13.18 -18.53 3.80
C ALA A 20 13.85 -18.02 5.08
N LEU A 21 13.11 -17.90 6.18
CA LEU A 21 13.63 -17.51 7.48
C LEU A 21 14.67 -18.50 8.01
N GLY A 22 14.47 -19.81 7.79
CA GLY A 22 15.46 -20.83 8.10
C GLY A 22 16.79 -20.62 7.38
N HIS A 23 16.75 -20.27 6.09
CA HIS A 23 17.96 -19.95 5.32
C HIS A 23 18.65 -18.68 5.82
N TYR A 24 17.90 -17.61 6.11
CA TYR A 24 18.48 -16.38 6.64
C TYR A 24 19.08 -16.58 8.02
N LYS A 25 18.44 -17.38 8.89
CA LYS A 25 19.01 -17.74 10.19
C LYS A 25 20.36 -18.44 10.04
N ARG A 26 20.49 -19.41 9.13
CA ARG A 26 21.78 -20.07 8.84
C ARG A 26 22.83 -19.08 8.32
N ALA A 27 22.45 -18.19 7.41
CA ALA A 27 23.35 -17.14 6.92
C ALA A 27 23.85 -16.21 8.04
N LEU A 28 22.97 -15.87 8.99
CA LEU A 28 23.31 -15.04 10.15
C LEU A 28 24.17 -15.74 11.19
N VAL A 29 24.12 -17.08 11.29
CA VAL A 29 25.07 -17.86 12.09
C VAL A 29 26.49 -17.76 11.50
N LEU A 30 26.60 -17.84 10.17
CA LEU A 30 27.89 -17.73 9.48
C LEU A 30 28.43 -16.29 9.43
N SER A 31 27.53 -15.31 9.32
CA SER A 31 27.89 -13.90 9.27
C SER A 31 26.87 -13.05 10.05
N PRO A 32 27.11 -12.82 11.35
CA PRO A 32 26.20 -12.04 12.20
C PRO A 32 26.03 -10.58 11.78
N ALA A 33 26.98 -10.03 11.01
CA ALA A 33 26.91 -8.66 10.48
C ALA A 33 26.36 -8.60 9.05
N TYR A 34 25.61 -9.60 8.58
CA TYR A 34 25.10 -9.60 7.21
C TYR A 34 23.79 -8.82 7.06
N ALA A 35 23.90 -7.51 6.78
CA ALA A 35 22.75 -6.60 6.65
C ALA A 35 21.67 -7.09 5.66
N ASN A 36 22.05 -7.68 4.52
CA ASN A 36 21.10 -8.16 3.53
C ASN A 36 20.26 -9.34 4.05
N ALA A 37 20.84 -10.23 4.88
CA ALA A 37 20.09 -11.32 5.48
C ALA A 37 19.04 -10.79 6.46
N TYR A 38 19.39 -9.81 7.30
CA TYR A 38 18.41 -9.13 8.16
C TYR A 38 17.32 -8.40 7.38
N ASN A 39 17.67 -7.65 6.32
CA ASN A 39 16.68 -7.01 5.46
C ASN A 39 15.72 -8.04 4.84
N ASN A 40 16.24 -9.17 4.36
CA ASN A 40 15.41 -10.20 3.74
C ASN A 40 14.54 -10.96 4.76
N SER A 41 15.03 -11.19 5.99
CA SER A 41 14.20 -11.67 7.10
C SER A 41 13.06 -10.68 7.40
N GLY A 42 13.36 -9.38 7.41
CA GLY A 42 12.35 -8.33 7.58
C GLY A 42 11.25 -8.39 6.52
N ILE A 43 11.64 -8.57 5.24
CA ILE A 43 10.68 -8.76 4.13
C ILE A 43 9.82 -10.00 4.36
N ALA A 44 10.40 -11.10 4.85
CA ALA A 44 9.66 -12.34 5.09
C ALA A 44 8.61 -12.16 6.20
N HIS A 45 8.99 -11.58 7.34
CA HIS A 45 8.05 -11.26 8.42
C HIS A 45 6.98 -10.25 7.97
N TRP A 46 7.36 -9.21 7.21
CA TRP A 46 6.39 -8.25 6.68
C TRP A 46 5.35 -8.92 5.77
N ARG A 47 5.76 -9.83 4.88
CA ARG A 47 4.82 -10.57 4.03
C ARG A 47 3.89 -11.47 4.82
N ARG A 48 4.38 -12.10 5.89
CA ARG A 48 3.55 -12.86 6.82
C ARG A 48 2.50 -11.95 7.45
N ALA A 49 2.90 -10.77 7.93
CA ALA A 49 1.98 -9.80 8.51
C ALA A 49 0.92 -9.30 7.50
N VAL A 50 1.31 -9.03 6.26
CA VAL A 50 0.38 -8.64 5.17
C VAL A 50 -0.66 -9.73 4.93
N TRP A 51 -0.22 -10.99 4.83
CA TRP A 51 -1.12 -12.11 4.61
C TRP A 51 -2.06 -12.30 5.79
N GLU A 52 -1.54 -12.42 7.02
CA GLU A 52 -2.34 -12.60 8.23
C GLU A 52 -3.41 -11.52 8.35
N HIS A 53 -3.02 -10.26 8.19
CA HIS A 53 -3.92 -9.12 8.23
C HIS A 53 -5.07 -9.23 7.19
N ARG A 54 -4.74 -9.48 5.91
CA ARG A 54 -5.75 -9.53 4.84
C ARG A 54 -6.60 -10.79 4.85
N SER A 55 -6.09 -11.87 5.43
CA SER A 55 -6.85 -13.10 5.66
C SER A 55 -7.77 -13.00 6.88
N GLY A 56 -7.86 -11.84 7.53
CA GLY A 56 -8.73 -11.62 8.69
C GLY A 56 -8.19 -12.20 9.99
N LEU A 57 -6.93 -12.64 10.00
CA LEU A 57 -6.26 -13.06 11.23
C LEU A 57 -5.75 -11.81 11.97
N LYS A 58 -5.76 -11.86 13.30
CA LYS A 58 -5.04 -10.86 14.09
C LYS A 58 -3.57 -10.94 13.69
N PRO A 59 -2.94 -9.84 13.23
CA PRO A 59 -1.53 -9.88 12.87
C PRO A 59 -0.73 -10.38 14.07
N SER A 60 0.06 -11.42 13.86
CA SER A 60 0.99 -11.91 14.87
C SER A 60 2.04 -10.84 15.19
N ASP A 61 3.02 -11.19 16.04
CA ASP A 61 4.23 -10.37 16.24
C ASP A 61 5.05 -10.15 14.94
N ALA A 62 4.59 -10.64 13.78
CA ALA A 62 5.24 -10.48 12.48
C ALA A 62 5.53 -9.02 12.10
N PHE A 63 4.69 -8.05 12.46
CA PHE A 63 5.02 -6.64 12.24
C PHE A 63 6.21 -6.17 13.09
N ASP A 64 6.29 -6.65 14.33
CA ASP A 64 7.39 -6.30 15.25
C ASP A 64 8.69 -7.01 14.86
N GLN A 65 8.60 -8.28 14.47
CA GLN A 65 9.71 -9.05 13.93
C GLN A 65 10.27 -8.43 12.64
N ALA A 66 9.40 -7.95 11.74
CA ALA A 66 9.81 -7.25 10.54
C ALA A 66 10.60 -5.97 10.88
N GLN A 67 10.06 -5.13 11.77
CA GLN A 67 10.70 -3.89 12.20
C GLN A 67 12.03 -4.15 12.90
N ALA A 68 12.11 -5.16 13.78
CA ALA A 68 13.34 -5.55 14.45
C ALA A 68 14.42 -5.99 13.46
N ALA A 69 14.06 -6.82 12.47
CA ALA A 69 14.98 -7.28 11.45
C ALA A 69 15.48 -6.14 10.55
N PHE A 70 14.59 -5.24 10.10
CA PHE A 70 15.02 -4.04 9.38
C PHE A 70 15.90 -3.12 10.24
N GLY A 71 15.55 -2.93 11.51
CA GLY A 71 16.36 -2.18 12.46
C GLY A 71 17.77 -2.75 12.62
N ARG A 72 17.92 -4.08 12.66
CA ARG A 72 19.23 -4.74 12.65
C ARG A 72 20.00 -4.50 11.35
N ALA A 73 19.35 -4.60 10.20
CA ALA A 73 19.98 -4.30 8.91
C ALA A 73 20.50 -2.85 8.86
N LEU A 74 19.73 -1.90 9.39
CA LEU A 74 20.07 -0.48 9.43
C LEU A 74 21.12 -0.14 10.50
N ALA A 75 21.15 -0.86 11.61
CA ALA A 75 22.22 -0.72 12.61
C ALA A 75 23.59 -1.15 12.04
N ILE A 76 23.60 -2.16 11.17
CA ILE A 76 24.82 -2.63 10.48
C ILE A 76 25.17 -1.69 9.32
N ASN A 77 24.19 -1.28 8.52
CA ASN A 77 24.39 -0.37 7.39
C ASN A 77 23.34 0.75 7.40
N PRO A 78 23.65 1.90 8.04
CA PRO A 78 22.74 3.05 8.10
C PRO A 78 22.40 3.66 6.74
N ARG A 79 23.24 3.42 5.72
CA ARG A 79 23.04 3.91 4.34
C ARG A 79 22.33 2.88 3.44
N TYR A 80 21.70 1.85 4.01
CA TYR A 80 21.01 0.84 3.22
C TYR A 80 19.62 1.33 2.78
N ALA A 81 19.55 2.08 1.68
CA ALA A 81 18.31 2.70 1.19
C ALA A 81 17.15 1.72 0.99
N TYR A 82 17.41 0.49 0.53
CA TYR A 82 16.37 -0.53 0.39
C TYR A 82 15.82 -1.00 1.75
N ALA A 83 16.64 -1.13 2.78
CA ALA A 83 16.17 -1.48 4.12
C ALA A 83 15.33 -0.35 4.74
N TRP A 84 15.72 0.91 4.55
CA TRP A 84 14.90 2.06 4.91
C TRP A 84 13.55 2.05 4.19
N THR A 85 13.55 1.76 2.89
CA THR A 85 12.30 1.71 2.11
C THR A 85 11.40 0.57 2.58
N ASN A 86 11.96 -0.62 2.83
CA ASN A 86 11.21 -1.78 3.31
C ASN A 86 10.66 -1.56 4.73
N LEU A 87 11.41 -0.89 5.61
CA LEU A 87 10.94 -0.47 6.93
C LEU A 87 9.74 0.48 6.80
N GLY A 88 9.85 1.49 5.92
CA GLY A 88 8.75 2.43 5.65
C GLY A 88 7.49 1.73 5.13
N MET A 89 7.64 0.80 4.20
CA MET A 89 6.54 -0.02 3.66
C MET A 89 5.90 -0.91 4.72
N SER A 90 6.71 -1.52 5.60
CA SER A 90 6.23 -2.33 6.72
C SER A 90 5.43 -1.50 7.72
N LEU A 91 5.96 -0.34 8.12
CA LEU A 91 5.29 0.61 9.00
C LEU A 91 4.00 1.16 8.39
N ARG A 92 4.00 1.52 7.10
CA ARG A 92 2.78 1.96 6.41
C ARG A 92 1.71 0.87 6.43
N THR A 93 2.09 -0.39 6.20
CA THR A 93 1.15 -1.51 6.24
C THR A 93 0.57 -1.68 7.65
N ARG A 94 1.40 -1.60 8.68
CA ARG A 94 0.95 -1.64 10.08
C ARG A 94 -0.01 -0.48 10.40
N ALA A 95 0.33 0.73 9.96
CA ALA A 95 -0.51 1.91 10.13
C ALA A 95 -1.88 1.77 9.43
N GLN A 96 -1.93 1.11 8.27
CA GLN A 96 -3.20 0.79 7.61
C GLN A 96 -4.06 -0.15 8.48
N ALA A 97 -3.45 -1.20 9.05
CA ALA A 97 -4.15 -2.13 9.94
C ALA A 97 -4.59 -1.48 11.28
N GLU A 98 -3.79 -0.55 11.82
CA GLU A 98 -4.17 0.29 12.98
C GLU A 98 -5.39 1.16 12.63
N PHE A 99 -5.33 1.87 11.49
CA PHE A 99 -6.42 2.71 11.00
C PHE A 99 -7.74 1.96 10.81
N GLU A 100 -7.70 0.76 10.23
CA GLU A 100 -8.88 -0.09 9.99
C GLU A 100 -9.49 -0.64 11.28
N ARG A 101 -8.66 -0.90 12.30
CA ARG A 101 -9.13 -1.26 13.65
C ARG A 101 -9.65 -0.07 14.46
N GLY A 102 -9.57 1.15 13.91
CA GLY A 102 -9.98 2.37 14.59
C GLY A 102 -8.98 2.87 15.64
N GLU A 103 -7.75 2.36 15.61
CA GLU A 103 -6.64 2.85 16.43
C GLU A 103 -6.05 4.13 15.81
N ASP A 104 -5.25 4.90 16.55
CA ASP A 104 -4.56 6.08 16.00
C ASP A 104 -3.29 5.65 15.24
N PRO A 105 -3.27 5.76 13.89
CA PRO A 105 -2.10 5.37 13.11
C PRO A 105 -1.01 6.44 13.10
N SER A 106 -1.24 7.62 13.68
CA SER A 106 -0.37 8.80 13.54
C SER A 106 1.08 8.56 13.99
N PRO A 107 1.35 7.86 15.12
CA PRO A 107 2.73 7.54 15.52
C PRO A 107 3.43 6.65 14.50
N THR A 108 2.75 5.61 14.00
CA THR A 108 3.31 4.67 13.02
C THR A 108 3.52 5.33 11.66
N LEU A 109 2.59 6.19 11.21
CA LEU A 109 2.73 6.97 9.98
C LEU A 109 3.91 7.94 10.03
N SER A 110 4.16 8.55 11.19
CA SER A 110 5.30 9.45 11.39
C SER A 110 6.63 8.69 11.25
N ARG A 111 6.72 7.49 11.84
CA ARG A 111 7.88 6.60 11.68
C ARG A 111 8.04 6.12 10.23
N ALA A 112 6.93 5.78 9.55
CA ALA A 112 6.95 5.37 8.14
C ALA A 112 7.48 6.49 7.23
N ARG A 113 7.00 7.72 7.45
CA ARG A 113 7.46 8.92 6.74
C ARG A 113 8.96 9.12 6.93
N HIS A 114 9.43 9.11 8.17
CA HIS A 114 10.86 9.25 8.48
C HIS A 114 11.71 8.20 7.74
N ALA A 115 11.32 6.92 7.79
CA ALA A 115 12.05 5.85 7.12
C ALA A 115 12.12 6.04 5.59
N LEU A 116 11.02 6.47 4.97
CA LEU A 116 10.96 6.72 3.53
C LEU A 116 11.75 7.97 3.13
N ASP A 117 11.73 9.02 3.96
CA ASP A 117 12.52 10.22 3.73
C ASP A 117 14.03 9.92 3.81
N GLN A 118 14.46 9.07 4.76
CA GLN A 118 15.84 8.55 4.82
C GLN A 118 16.21 7.75 3.56
N ALA A 119 15.32 6.87 3.10
CA ALA A 119 15.56 6.11 1.87
C ALA A 119 15.74 7.03 0.66
N ILE A 120 14.86 8.03 0.51
CA ILE A 120 14.88 8.99 -0.59
C ILE A 120 16.11 9.89 -0.52
N SER A 121 16.55 10.30 0.68
CA SER A 121 17.76 11.11 0.83
C SER A 121 19.02 10.33 0.48
N ILE A 122 19.07 9.03 0.78
CA ILE A 122 20.22 8.18 0.43
C ILE A 122 20.21 7.83 -1.06
N ASN A 123 19.06 7.46 -1.61
CA ASN A 123 18.91 7.11 -3.02
C ASN A 123 17.56 7.60 -3.58
N PRO A 124 17.53 8.77 -4.25
CA PRO A 124 16.30 9.33 -4.79
C PRO A 124 15.79 8.61 -6.05
N SER A 125 16.58 7.70 -6.64
CA SER A 125 16.19 6.92 -7.83
C SER A 125 15.33 5.68 -7.52
N ILE A 126 15.03 5.44 -6.24
CA ILE A 126 14.12 4.37 -5.83
C ILE A 126 12.67 4.83 -6.04
N ALA A 127 12.12 4.60 -7.24
CA ALA A 127 10.77 5.05 -7.59
C ALA A 127 9.71 4.60 -6.58
N TYR A 128 9.77 3.35 -6.11
CA TYR A 128 8.79 2.82 -5.16
C TYR A 128 8.92 3.46 -3.76
N ALA A 129 10.07 4.04 -3.38
CA ALA A 129 10.16 4.79 -2.12
C ALA A 129 9.27 6.04 -2.15
N HIS A 130 9.25 6.76 -3.29
CA HIS A 130 8.35 7.90 -3.48
C HIS A 130 6.88 7.46 -3.54
N THR A 131 6.58 6.31 -4.19
CA THR A 131 5.22 5.73 -4.20
C THR A 131 4.73 5.40 -2.79
N GLU A 132 5.54 4.71 -2.00
CA GLU A 132 5.21 4.38 -0.61
C GLU A 132 5.10 5.63 0.26
N ARG A 133 5.91 6.67 -0.03
CA ARG A 133 5.79 7.96 0.67
C ARG A 133 4.41 8.58 0.40
N ALA A 134 3.98 8.61 -0.86
CA ALA A 134 2.63 9.08 -1.20
C ALA A 134 1.54 8.26 -0.50
N ALA A 135 1.70 6.94 -0.45
CA ALA A 135 0.75 6.05 0.22
C ALA A 135 0.63 6.33 1.74
N VAL A 136 1.71 6.73 2.42
CA VAL A 136 1.65 7.22 3.82
C VAL A 136 0.76 8.47 3.92
N ASP A 137 0.96 9.45 3.03
CA ASP A 137 0.13 10.67 3.04
C ASP A 137 -1.35 10.40 2.71
N LEU A 138 -1.64 9.39 1.89
CA LEU A 138 -3.01 8.98 1.62
C LEU A 138 -3.70 8.42 2.87
N ILE A 139 -3.00 7.68 3.73
CA ILE A 139 -3.57 7.22 5.02
C ILE A 139 -3.81 8.41 5.95
N VAL A 140 -2.87 9.37 6.00
CA VAL A 140 -3.07 10.62 6.75
C VAL A 140 -4.32 11.36 6.27
N ALA A 141 -4.50 11.49 4.95
CA ALA A 141 -5.66 12.12 4.34
C ALA A 141 -6.97 11.38 4.69
N ARG A 142 -6.98 10.03 4.58
CA ARG A 142 -8.15 9.22 4.96
C ARG A 142 -8.51 9.39 6.44
N ASN A 143 -7.51 9.41 7.32
CA ASN A 143 -7.71 9.63 8.75
C ASN A 143 -8.28 11.02 9.03
N ALA A 144 -7.76 12.06 8.36
CA ALA A 144 -8.30 13.41 8.46
C ALA A 144 -9.75 13.50 7.95
N LEU A 145 -10.08 12.90 6.80
CA LEU A 145 -11.46 12.85 6.27
C LEU A 145 -12.42 12.18 7.25
N LYS A 146 -12.04 11.04 7.84
CA LYS A 146 -12.86 10.31 8.82
C LYS A 146 -13.19 11.18 10.05
N GLN A 147 -12.31 12.14 10.37
CA GLN A 147 -12.43 13.04 11.50
C GLN A 147 -13.00 14.42 11.13
N GLY A 148 -13.44 14.62 9.88
CA GLY A 148 -13.92 15.93 9.40
C GLY A 148 -12.83 17.01 9.33
N ARG A 149 -11.55 16.62 9.35
CA ARG A 149 -10.39 17.52 9.30
C ARG A 149 -9.96 17.77 7.85
N THR A 150 -9.28 18.90 7.63
CA THR A 150 -8.78 19.30 6.31
C THR A 150 -7.69 18.35 5.80
N THR A 151 -7.72 18.05 4.50
CA THR A 151 -6.81 17.08 3.86
C THR A 151 -5.84 17.68 2.86
N GLY A 152 -5.97 18.98 2.56
CA GLY A 152 -5.25 19.67 1.49
C GLY A 152 -3.75 19.39 1.48
N ASP A 153 -3.09 19.57 2.62
CA ASP A 153 -1.63 19.40 2.75
C ASP A 153 -1.19 17.96 2.48
N SER A 154 -1.91 16.98 3.04
CA SER A 154 -1.60 15.56 2.85
C SER A 154 -1.83 15.12 1.40
N LEU A 155 -2.92 15.53 0.75
CA LEU A 155 -3.20 15.18 -0.64
C LEU A 155 -2.25 15.89 -1.63
N ALA A 156 -1.84 17.13 -1.33
CA ALA A 156 -0.84 17.85 -2.12
C ALA A 156 0.56 17.20 -1.99
N SER A 157 0.94 16.80 -0.78
CA SER A 157 2.18 16.05 -0.52
C SER A 157 2.17 14.71 -1.25
N ALA A 158 1.07 13.94 -1.17
CA ALA A 158 0.91 12.67 -1.88
C ALA A 158 1.06 12.85 -3.39
N ALA A 159 0.36 13.83 -3.98
CA ALA A 159 0.47 14.14 -5.41
C ALA A 159 1.90 14.48 -5.83
N THR A 160 2.63 15.23 -5.01
CA THR A 160 4.04 15.58 -5.30
C THR A 160 4.95 14.37 -5.24
N ALA A 161 4.77 13.49 -4.27
CA ALA A 161 5.52 12.24 -4.17
C ALA A 161 5.23 11.29 -5.36
N VAL A 162 3.97 11.16 -5.79
CA VAL A 162 3.60 10.41 -7.00
C VAL A 162 4.29 10.96 -8.25
N ARG A 163 4.27 12.28 -8.47
CA ARG A 163 4.97 12.91 -9.61
C ARG A 163 6.46 12.60 -9.60
N LYS A 164 7.11 12.60 -8.43
CA LYS A 164 8.52 12.19 -8.30
C LYS A 164 8.70 10.72 -8.66
N ALA A 165 7.83 9.83 -8.17
CA ALA A 165 7.86 8.40 -8.50
C ALA A 165 7.77 8.16 -10.02
N LEU A 166 6.82 8.82 -10.68
CA LEU A 166 6.60 8.70 -12.13
C LEU A 166 7.71 9.36 -12.96
N LYS A 167 8.34 10.42 -12.46
CA LYS A 167 9.53 11.00 -13.10
C LYS A 167 10.70 10.01 -13.10
N VAL A 168 10.87 9.26 -12.01
CA VAL A 168 11.93 8.25 -11.89
C VAL A 168 11.61 7.01 -12.70
N ASN A 169 10.36 6.54 -12.68
CA ASN A 169 9.91 5.39 -13.47
C ASN A 169 8.47 5.61 -13.98
N PRO A 170 8.30 6.07 -15.24
CA PRO A 170 6.98 6.28 -15.85
C PRO A 170 6.18 4.99 -16.05
N SER A 171 6.83 3.82 -16.06
CA SER A 171 6.20 2.51 -16.23
C SER A 171 5.85 1.84 -14.90
N ASN A 172 5.91 2.57 -13.78
CA ASN A 172 5.54 2.04 -12.47
C ASN A 172 4.01 2.02 -12.29
N ALA A 173 3.39 0.85 -12.53
CA ALA A 173 1.95 0.64 -12.36
C ALA A 173 1.43 1.05 -10.97
N ALA A 174 2.20 0.78 -9.90
CA ALA A 174 1.80 1.13 -8.54
C ALA A 174 1.79 2.65 -8.30
N ALA A 175 2.68 3.40 -8.97
CA ALA A 175 2.68 4.86 -8.90
C ALA A 175 1.44 5.46 -9.60
N TRP A 176 1.04 4.91 -10.75
CA TRP A 176 -0.22 5.29 -11.42
C TRP A 176 -1.45 4.95 -10.58
N GLN A 177 -1.50 3.75 -9.99
CA GLN A 177 -2.58 3.39 -9.05
C GLN A 177 -2.62 4.34 -7.85
N THR A 178 -1.47 4.71 -7.29
CA THR A 178 -1.40 5.67 -6.18
C THR A 178 -1.85 7.07 -6.62
N SER A 179 -1.57 7.47 -7.87
CA SER A 179 -2.09 8.70 -8.48
C SER A 179 -3.62 8.69 -8.56
N ALA A 180 -4.19 7.59 -9.05
CA ALA A 180 -5.64 7.40 -9.10
C ALA A 180 -6.27 7.51 -7.71
N GLU A 181 -5.62 6.96 -6.69
CA GLU A 181 -6.07 7.04 -5.30
C GLU A 181 -6.01 8.47 -4.73
N VAL A 182 -5.00 9.27 -5.09
CA VAL A 182 -4.96 10.71 -4.76
C VAL A 182 -6.21 11.40 -5.31
N HIS A 183 -6.52 11.17 -6.58
CA HIS A 183 -7.69 11.75 -7.24
C HIS A 183 -9.00 11.26 -6.63
N ARG A 184 -9.08 9.98 -6.25
CA ARG A 184 -10.26 9.42 -5.57
C ARG A 184 -10.54 10.09 -4.23
N LEU A 185 -9.50 10.32 -3.42
CA LEU A 185 -9.66 11.01 -2.13
C LEU A 185 -9.98 12.50 -2.29
N LYS A 186 -9.40 13.19 -3.30
CA LYS A 186 -9.79 14.57 -3.64
C LYS A 186 -11.26 14.65 -4.07
N ALA A 187 -11.70 13.74 -4.92
CA ALA A 187 -13.10 13.64 -5.34
C ALA A 187 -14.04 13.37 -4.14
N ALA A 188 -13.65 12.50 -3.21
CA ALA A 188 -14.42 12.26 -1.99
C ALA A 188 -14.51 13.53 -1.11
N ALA A 189 -13.38 14.24 -0.93
CA ALA A 189 -13.35 15.50 -0.18
C ALA A 189 -14.26 16.57 -0.80
N LEU A 190 -14.25 16.71 -2.13
CA LEU A 190 -15.13 17.65 -2.86
C LEU A 190 -16.61 17.33 -2.65
N LYS A 191 -16.99 16.04 -2.68
CA LYS A 191 -18.38 15.65 -2.37
C LYS A 191 -18.79 16.05 -0.96
N HIS A 192 -17.91 15.89 0.03
CA HIS A 192 -18.19 16.31 1.40
C HIS A 192 -18.42 17.82 1.53
N THR A 193 -17.80 18.63 0.67
CA THR A 193 -17.98 20.10 0.66
C THR A 193 -19.03 20.57 -0.35
N GLY A 194 -19.83 19.66 -0.95
CA GLY A 194 -20.85 20.00 -1.96
C GLY A 194 -20.29 20.46 -3.32
N SER A 195 -18.98 20.34 -3.53
CA SER A 195 -18.31 20.70 -4.79
C SER A 195 -18.31 19.54 -5.78
N SER A 196 -18.29 19.85 -7.09
CA SER A 196 -18.33 18.82 -8.13
C SER A 196 -17.02 18.00 -8.18
N PRO A 197 -17.08 16.66 -8.05
CA PRO A 197 -15.89 15.80 -8.10
C PRO A 197 -15.49 15.42 -9.55
N ARG A 198 -16.22 15.89 -10.57
CA ARG A 198 -16.15 15.36 -11.95
C ARG A 198 -14.74 15.33 -12.54
N ASN A 199 -13.98 16.40 -12.36
CA ASN A 199 -12.63 16.52 -12.92
C ASN A 199 -11.64 15.57 -12.22
N GLU A 200 -11.74 15.46 -10.89
CA GLU A 200 -10.90 14.56 -10.11
C GLU A 200 -11.24 13.09 -10.41
N VAL A 201 -12.52 12.76 -10.55
CA VAL A 201 -12.95 11.42 -10.97
C VAL A 201 -12.41 11.07 -12.36
N ALA A 202 -12.51 11.98 -13.33
CA ALA A 202 -12.02 11.73 -14.69
C ALA A 202 -10.50 11.49 -14.73
N ARG A 203 -9.72 12.32 -14.02
CA ARG A 203 -8.26 12.13 -13.90
C ARG A 203 -7.90 10.84 -13.19
N GLY A 204 -8.61 10.53 -12.10
CA GLY A 204 -8.38 9.30 -11.36
C GLY A 204 -8.64 8.04 -12.19
N LEU A 205 -9.69 8.04 -13.02
CA LEU A 205 -9.99 6.91 -13.91
C LEU A 205 -8.90 6.74 -14.97
N ALA A 206 -8.44 7.83 -15.60
CA ALA A 206 -7.34 7.76 -16.57
C ALA A 206 -6.05 7.20 -15.95
N ASP A 207 -5.72 7.60 -14.72
CA ASP A 207 -4.56 7.07 -13.99
C ASP A 207 -4.74 5.59 -13.60
N ALA A 208 -5.97 5.18 -13.25
CA ALA A 208 -6.28 3.78 -12.95
C ALA A 208 -6.19 2.90 -14.21
N ASP A 209 -6.70 3.38 -15.34
CA ASP A 209 -6.58 2.71 -16.64
C ASP A 209 -5.11 2.54 -17.02
N ARG A 210 -4.29 3.58 -16.84
CA ARG A 210 -2.84 3.49 -17.09
C ARG A 210 -2.15 2.47 -16.18
N ALA A 211 -2.58 2.36 -14.92
CA ALA A 211 -2.06 1.33 -14.02
C ALA A 211 -2.43 -0.08 -14.48
N LEU A 212 -3.65 -0.27 -15.00
CA LEU A 212 -4.14 -1.56 -15.52
C LEU A 212 -3.50 -1.93 -16.85
N GLU A 213 -3.19 -0.97 -17.72
CA GLU A 213 -2.42 -1.22 -18.95
C GLU A 213 -1.03 -1.78 -18.63
N LEU A 214 -0.37 -1.23 -17.60
CA LEU A 214 0.97 -1.66 -17.17
C LEU A 214 0.93 -2.97 -16.35
N ASN A 215 -0.17 -3.21 -15.62
CA ASN A 215 -0.39 -4.43 -14.85
C ASN A 215 -1.88 -4.81 -14.82
N PRO A 216 -2.34 -5.61 -15.80
CA PRO A 216 -3.76 -5.99 -15.91
C PRO A 216 -4.29 -6.78 -14.72
N ALA A 217 -3.40 -7.44 -13.96
CA ALA A 217 -3.77 -8.19 -12.75
C ALA A 217 -3.73 -7.33 -11.47
N SER A 218 -3.61 -6.00 -11.58
CA SER A 218 -3.58 -5.12 -10.41
C SER A 218 -4.98 -4.96 -9.80
N TRP A 219 -5.30 -5.84 -8.87
CA TRP A 219 -6.53 -5.76 -8.09
C TRP A 219 -6.65 -4.42 -7.32
N GLN A 220 -5.55 -3.79 -6.89
CA GLN A 220 -5.59 -2.46 -6.27
C GLN A 220 -6.08 -1.38 -7.23
N ALA A 221 -5.65 -1.42 -8.49
CA ALA A 221 -6.09 -0.48 -9.51
C ALA A 221 -7.56 -0.70 -9.86
N MET A 222 -8.02 -1.95 -9.93
CA MET A 222 -9.43 -2.30 -10.10
C MET A 222 -10.30 -1.76 -8.95
N ILE A 223 -9.91 -1.97 -7.69
CA ILE A 223 -10.62 -1.43 -6.51
C ILE A 223 -10.64 0.11 -6.52
N THR A 224 -9.51 0.73 -6.87
CA THR A 224 -9.42 2.21 -6.96
C THR A 224 -10.38 2.74 -8.04
N SER A 225 -10.40 2.10 -9.22
CA SER A 225 -11.31 2.41 -10.32
C SER A 225 -12.79 2.22 -9.91
N ALA A 226 -13.11 1.12 -9.23
CA ALA A 226 -14.46 0.88 -8.70
C ALA A 226 -14.91 2.02 -7.76
N GLY A 227 -14.03 2.44 -6.84
CA GLY A 227 -14.31 3.57 -5.96
C GLY A 227 -14.51 4.90 -6.69
N LEU A 228 -13.76 5.15 -7.77
CA LEU A 228 -13.94 6.32 -8.64
C LEU A 228 -15.27 6.27 -9.39
N HIS A 229 -15.68 5.11 -9.89
CA HIS A 229 -17.00 4.91 -10.50
C HIS A 229 -18.14 5.22 -9.53
N LEU A 230 -18.05 4.78 -8.28
CA LEU A 230 -19.03 5.09 -7.23
C LEU A 230 -19.10 6.60 -6.92
N LEU A 231 -18.00 7.34 -7.13
CA LEU A 231 -17.98 8.79 -6.99
C LEU A 231 -18.57 9.52 -8.21
N LYS A 232 -18.56 8.90 -9.40
CA LYS A 232 -19.07 9.49 -10.65
C LYS A 232 -20.59 9.70 -10.59
N GLU A 233 -21.37 8.63 -10.60
CA GLU A 233 -22.85 8.67 -10.70
C GLU A 233 -23.51 7.41 -10.10
N PRO A 234 -24.75 7.49 -9.60
CA PRO A 234 -25.47 6.33 -9.04
C PRO A 234 -25.63 5.14 -10.00
N LYS A 235 -25.69 5.39 -11.32
CA LYS A 235 -25.80 4.35 -12.36
C LYS A 235 -24.49 3.58 -12.61
N ALA A 236 -23.36 4.07 -12.11
CA ALA A 236 -22.06 3.42 -12.27
C ALA A 236 -21.80 2.26 -11.28
N LYS A 237 -22.79 1.91 -10.45
CA LYS A 237 -22.71 0.80 -9.49
C LYS A 237 -22.45 -0.56 -10.15
N ALA A 238 -22.98 -0.79 -11.35
CA ALA A 238 -22.74 -2.04 -12.09
C ALA A 238 -21.27 -2.18 -12.52
N ALA A 239 -20.69 -1.12 -13.09
CA ALA A 239 -19.28 -1.09 -13.47
C ALA A 239 -18.36 -1.24 -12.24
N ALA A 240 -18.68 -0.56 -11.15
CA ALA A 240 -17.95 -0.71 -9.89
C ALA A 240 -18.02 -2.16 -9.36
N ARG A 241 -19.20 -2.80 -9.39
CA ARG A 241 -19.35 -4.19 -8.95
C ARG A 241 -18.50 -5.15 -9.78
N ALA A 242 -18.54 -5.05 -11.10
CA ALA A 242 -17.74 -5.89 -11.99
C ALA A 242 -16.23 -5.75 -11.71
N LEU A 243 -15.74 -4.53 -11.50
CA LEU A 243 -14.34 -4.29 -11.15
C LEU A 243 -13.95 -4.92 -9.79
N LEU A 244 -14.85 -4.87 -8.80
CA LEU A 244 -14.62 -5.50 -7.49
C LEU A 244 -14.62 -7.03 -7.59
N GLU A 245 -15.45 -7.62 -8.44
CA GLU A 245 -15.46 -9.06 -8.72
C GLU A 245 -14.15 -9.48 -9.39
N SER A 246 -13.73 -8.80 -10.46
CA SER A 246 -12.46 -9.07 -11.13
C SER A 246 -11.24 -8.88 -10.20
N ALA A 247 -11.30 -7.92 -9.27
CA ALA A 247 -10.24 -7.74 -8.28
C ALA A 247 -10.07 -8.96 -7.37
N VAL A 248 -11.17 -9.56 -6.91
CA VAL A 248 -11.18 -10.74 -6.05
C VAL A 248 -10.79 -11.99 -6.82
N GLU A 249 -11.21 -12.11 -8.09
CA GLU A 249 -10.77 -13.18 -8.98
C GLU A 249 -9.26 -13.13 -9.23
N ALA A 250 -8.70 -11.94 -9.43
CA ALA A 250 -7.26 -11.76 -9.63
C ALA A 250 -6.45 -12.05 -8.35
N ASN A 251 -7.01 -11.76 -7.17
CA ASN A 251 -6.41 -12.07 -5.88
C ASN A 251 -7.49 -12.18 -4.78
N PRO A 252 -7.75 -13.37 -4.21
CA PRO A 252 -8.77 -13.53 -3.17
C PRO A 252 -8.58 -12.65 -1.93
N LEU A 253 -7.34 -12.23 -1.61
CA LEU A 253 -7.09 -11.30 -0.49
C LEU A 253 -7.62 -9.88 -0.76
N ALA A 254 -7.93 -9.55 -2.02
CA ALA A 254 -8.54 -8.28 -2.38
C ALA A 254 -9.95 -8.12 -1.78
N GLU A 255 -10.59 -9.22 -1.36
CA GLU A 255 -11.91 -9.20 -0.71
C GLU A 255 -11.92 -8.29 0.53
N HIS A 256 -10.82 -8.29 1.28
CA HIS A 256 -10.62 -7.41 2.44
C HIS A 256 -10.84 -5.93 2.08
N ASP A 257 -10.30 -5.48 0.95
CA ASP A 257 -10.34 -4.10 0.50
C ASP A 257 -11.60 -3.81 -0.35
N ALA A 258 -12.18 -4.83 -0.99
CA ALA A 258 -13.34 -4.72 -1.87
C ALA A 258 -14.68 -4.69 -1.11
N ALA A 259 -14.79 -5.41 0.01
CA ALA A 259 -16.04 -5.57 0.75
C ALA A 259 -16.72 -4.24 1.13
N PRO A 260 -16.00 -3.21 1.66
CA PRO A 260 -16.62 -1.93 2.00
C PRO A 260 -17.24 -1.19 0.80
N LEU A 261 -16.62 -1.30 -0.39
CA LEU A 261 -17.15 -0.68 -1.61
C LEU A 261 -18.32 -1.47 -2.17
N ARG A 262 -18.31 -2.81 -2.05
CA ARG A 262 -19.41 -3.66 -2.51
C ARG A 262 -20.71 -3.34 -1.78
N LEU A 263 -20.65 -3.01 -0.49
CA LEU A 263 -21.82 -2.56 0.28
C LEU A 263 -22.46 -1.29 -0.32
N GLN A 264 -21.65 -0.39 -0.90
CA GLN A 264 -22.15 0.84 -1.55
C GLN A 264 -22.83 0.57 -2.90
N CYS A 265 -22.48 -0.54 -3.57
CA CYS A 265 -23.14 -0.99 -4.79
C CYS A 265 -24.57 -1.54 -4.54
N GLY A 266 -24.94 -1.86 -3.30
CA GLY A 266 -26.19 -2.55 -2.95
C GLY A 266 -26.16 -4.05 -3.28
N LYS A 267 -27.16 -4.81 -2.82
CA LYS A 267 -27.33 -6.22 -3.22
C LYS A 267 -27.71 -6.28 -4.71
N GLY A 268 -27.04 -7.12 -5.49
CA GLY A 268 -27.52 -7.43 -6.84
C GLY A 268 -28.92 -8.05 -6.72
N HIS A 269 -29.85 -7.58 -7.55
CA HIS A 269 -31.11 -8.28 -7.76
C HIS A 269 -30.85 -9.57 -8.52
#